data_AF-A0A4Z0M8Q2-F1
#
_entry.id   AF-A0A4Z0M8Q2-F1
#
_cell.length_a   1.000
_cell.length_b   1.000
_cell.length_c   1.000
_cell.angle_alpha   90.00
_cell.angle_beta   90.00
_cell.angle_gamma   90.00
#
_symmetry.space_group_name_H-M   'P 1'
#
loop_
_entity.id
_entity.type
_entity.pdbx_description
1 polymer ?
#
loop_
_entity_poly.entity_id
_entity_poly.type
_entity_poly.pdbx_seq_one_letter_code
_entity_poly.pdbx_strand_id
1 'polypeptide(L)'
;MRKILFPAVLLQCLLALPAAALSLAPEEFSASRQLACVLAEQSLGYLSEVEYGSRTHDVLDGFDEAERDNILSKALGYVDGLMFDIADDDALQVNDRLEQFVASRSCAEQGYQQATWQL
;
A
#
# COMPACT_ATOMS: atom_id res chain seq x y z
N MET A 1 28.81 30.43 41.36
CA MET A 1 29.09 28.97 41.39
C MET A 1 28.14 28.30 40.40
N ARG A 2 28.71 27.46 39.53
CA ARG A 2 28.18 27.13 38.20
C ARG A 2 27.76 25.65 38.19
N LYS A 3 26.48 25.41 37.84
CA LYS A 3 25.94 24.27 37.09
C LYS A 3 26.00 22.87 37.73
N ILE A 4 24.86 22.42 38.25
CA ILE A 4 24.48 20.98 38.27
C ILE A 4 23.05 20.90 37.74
N LEU A 5 22.91 20.88 36.43
CA LEU A 5 21.61 20.75 35.75
C LEU A 5 21.85 20.09 34.39
N PHE A 6 22.45 18.89 34.40
CA PHE A 6 22.95 18.25 33.17
C PHE A 6 22.87 16.72 33.04
N PRO A 7 22.31 15.88 33.95
CA PRO A 7 22.22 14.45 33.65
C PRO A 7 20.86 14.01 33.07
N ALA A 8 19.77 14.78 33.25
CA ALA A 8 18.43 14.31 32.89
C ALA A 8 18.12 14.35 31.39
N VAL A 9 18.76 15.22 30.63
CA VAL A 9 18.51 15.40 29.18
C VAL A 9 19.17 14.28 28.35
N LEU A 10 20.28 13.72 28.82
CA LEU A 10 21.02 12.70 28.06
C LEU A 10 20.33 11.33 28.05
N LEU A 11 19.46 11.04 29.03
CA LEU A 11 18.75 9.75 29.10
C LEU A 11 17.51 9.71 28.18
N GLN A 12 17.03 10.86 27.69
CA GLN A 12 15.84 10.94 26.84
C GLN A 12 16.13 10.70 25.35
N CYS A 13 17.39 10.83 24.91
CA CYS A 13 17.76 10.59 23.51
C CYS A 13 17.93 9.11 23.14
N LEU A 14 18.05 8.21 24.13
CA LEU A 14 18.29 6.77 23.89
C LEU A 14 17.02 5.96 23.61
N LEU A 15 15.83 6.58 23.70
CA LEU A 15 14.54 5.95 23.36
C LEU A 15 14.02 6.36 21.97
N ALA A 16 14.82 7.06 21.17
CA ALA A 16 14.56 7.23 19.75
C ALA A 16 14.86 5.89 19.04
N LEU A 17 14.01 4.89 19.28
CA LEU A 17 13.84 3.78 18.35
C LEU A 17 13.67 4.39 16.95
N PRO A 18 14.24 3.79 15.90
CA PRO A 18 13.88 4.19 14.56
C PRO A 18 12.36 3.99 14.49
N ALA A 19 11.62 5.10 14.49
CA ALA A 19 10.31 5.10 13.89
C ALA A 19 10.62 4.74 12.44
N ALA A 20 10.57 3.45 12.13
CA ALA A 20 10.34 2.99 10.78
C ALA A 20 8.99 3.60 10.45
N ALA A 21 9.03 4.83 9.93
CA ALA A 21 7.88 5.42 9.32
C ALA A 21 7.39 4.34 8.35
N LEU A 22 6.09 4.07 8.36
CA LEU A 22 5.39 3.20 7.41
C LEU A 22 5.50 3.70 5.94
N SER A 23 6.54 4.47 5.65
CA SER A 23 7.07 4.93 4.39
C SER A 23 7.68 3.73 3.67
N LEU A 24 6.89 3.14 2.78
CA LEU A 24 7.40 2.26 1.74
C LEU A 24 8.59 2.89 1.01
N ALA A 25 9.48 2.04 0.52
CA ALA A 25 10.31 2.45 -0.60
C ALA A 25 9.39 2.77 -1.81
N PRO A 26 9.76 3.72 -2.69
CA PRO A 26 8.95 4.09 -3.85
C PRO A 26 8.48 2.90 -4.70
N GLU A 27 9.36 1.91 -4.87
CA GLU A 27 9.14 0.66 -5.58
C GLU A 27 8.08 -0.22 -4.91
N GLU A 28 8.16 -0.43 -3.59
CA GLU A 28 7.14 -1.18 -2.85
C GLU A 28 5.78 -0.46 -2.93
N PHE A 29 5.76 0.88 -2.91
CA PHE A 29 4.51 1.63 -3.02
C PHE A 29 3.88 1.42 -4.40
N SER A 30 4.68 1.48 -5.46
CA SER A 30 4.23 1.17 -6.81
C SER A 30 3.70 -0.26 -6.90
N ALA A 31 4.44 -1.24 -6.37
CA ALA A 31 4.03 -2.64 -6.34
C ALA A 31 2.72 -2.83 -5.58
N SER A 32 2.53 -2.16 -4.43
CA SER A 32 1.28 -2.26 -3.65
C SER A 32 0.06 -1.73 -4.39
N ARG A 33 0.22 -0.66 -5.21
CA ARG A 33 -0.86 -0.15 -6.06
C ARG A 33 -1.18 -1.09 -7.20
N GLN A 34 -0.16 -1.66 -7.84
CA GLN A 34 -0.34 -2.64 -8.90
C GLN A 34 -1.03 -3.91 -8.36
N LEU A 35 -0.61 -4.39 -7.20
CA LEU A 35 -1.22 -5.53 -6.53
C LEU A 35 -2.67 -5.24 -6.13
N ALA A 36 -3.00 -4.02 -5.70
CA ALA A 36 -4.39 -3.64 -5.44
C ALA A 36 -5.27 -3.74 -6.69
N CYS A 37 -4.75 -3.42 -7.89
CA CYS A 37 -5.46 -3.62 -9.15
C CYS A 37 -5.68 -5.11 -9.45
N VAL A 38 -4.67 -5.95 -9.25
CA VAL A 38 -4.79 -7.42 -9.40
C VAL A 38 -5.84 -7.99 -8.45
N LEU A 39 -5.86 -7.53 -7.19
CA LEU A 39 -6.87 -7.92 -6.19
C LEU A 39 -8.28 -7.49 -6.60
N ALA A 40 -8.43 -6.28 -7.14
CA ALA A 40 -9.72 -5.78 -7.61
C ALA A 40 -10.25 -6.58 -8.81
N GLU A 41 -9.41 -6.84 -9.81
CA GLU A 41 -9.77 -7.67 -10.97
C GLU A 41 -10.11 -9.11 -10.56
N GLN A 42 -9.36 -9.70 -9.63
CA GLN A 42 -9.67 -11.01 -9.07
C GLN A 42 -11.02 -11.02 -8.32
N SER A 43 -11.30 -9.97 -7.54
CA SER A 43 -12.56 -9.83 -6.80
C SER A 43 -13.77 -9.70 -7.73
N LEU A 44 -13.60 -9.05 -8.89
CA LEU A 44 -14.61 -8.97 -9.94
C LEU A 44 -14.72 -10.24 -10.79
N GLY A 45 -13.84 -11.23 -10.58
CA GLY A 45 -13.80 -12.47 -11.35
C GLY A 45 -13.25 -12.32 -12.77
N TYR A 46 -12.49 -11.25 -13.04
CA TYR A 46 -11.86 -11.03 -14.35
C TYR A 46 -10.63 -11.91 -14.58
N LEU A 47 -10.02 -12.39 -13.49
CA LEU A 47 -8.86 -13.26 -13.52
C LEU A 47 -9.25 -14.68 -13.10
N SER A 48 -8.71 -15.67 -13.80
CA SER A 48 -8.64 -17.04 -13.30
C SER A 48 -7.60 -17.16 -12.19
N GLU A 49 -7.65 -18.23 -11.38
CA GLU A 49 -6.67 -18.50 -10.32
C GLU A 49 -5.23 -18.52 -10.85
N VAL A 50 -5.02 -19.08 -12.05
CA VAL A 50 -3.71 -19.13 -12.70
C VAL A 50 -3.24 -17.73 -13.10
N GLU A 51 -4.12 -16.90 -13.66
CA GLU A 51 -3.79 -15.52 -14.04
C GLU A 51 -3.52 -14.65 -12.81
N TYR A 52 -4.32 -14.79 -11.76
CA TYR A 52 -4.10 -14.13 -10.48
C TYR A 52 -2.75 -14.49 -9.87
N GLY A 53 -2.41 -15.79 -9.86
CA GLY A 53 -1.12 -16.28 -9.37
C GLY A 53 0.05 -15.71 -10.19
N SER A 54 -0.06 -15.75 -11.52
CA SER A 54 0.97 -15.19 -12.41
C SER A 54 1.15 -13.69 -12.21
N ARG A 55 0.07 -12.91 -12.21
CA ARG A 55 0.14 -11.45 -12.04
C ARG A 55 0.67 -11.04 -10.67
N THR A 56 0.27 -11.74 -9.62
CA THR A 56 0.78 -11.51 -8.27
C THR A 56 2.28 -11.82 -8.22
N HIS A 57 2.71 -12.91 -8.85
CA HIS A 57 4.13 -13.26 -8.94
C HIS A 57 4.93 -12.18 -9.68
N ASP A 58 4.44 -11.71 -10.84
CA ASP A 58 5.11 -10.69 -11.64
C ASP A 58 5.27 -9.35 -10.87
N VAL A 59 4.26 -8.95 -10.08
CA VAL A 59 4.33 -7.72 -9.26
C VAL A 59 5.30 -7.87 -8.09
N LEU A 60 5.41 -9.07 -7.52
CA LEU A 60 6.24 -9.35 -6.34
C LEU A 60 7.64 -9.86 -6.66
N ASP A 61 7.96 -10.02 -7.95
CA ASP A 61 9.28 -10.45 -8.38
C ASP A 61 10.36 -9.43 -7.96
N GLY A 62 11.52 -9.93 -7.57
CA GLY A 62 12.64 -9.11 -7.10
C GLY A 62 12.56 -8.58 -5.67
N PHE A 63 11.40 -8.64 -5.01
CA PHE A 63 11.26 -8.28 -3.59
C PHE A 63 11.57 -9.46 -2.66
N ASP A 64 12.10 -9.19 -1.47
CA ASP A 64 12.28 -10.18 -0.41
C ASP A 64 10.96 -10.50 0.32
N GLU A 65 10.99 -11.47 1.23
CA GLU A 65 9.80 -11.93 1.95
C GLU A 65 9.14 -10.82 2.79
N ALA A 66 9.94 -10.01 3.49
CA ALA A 66 9.40 -8.94 4.34
C ALA A 66 8.82 -7.79 3.50
N GLU A 67 9.47 -7.45 2.38
CA GLU A 67 8.98 -6.49 1.41
C GLU A 67 7.65 -6.95 0.80
N ARG A 68 7.54 -8.23 0.42
CA ARG A 68 6.30 -8.82 -0.12
C ARG A 68 5.14 -8.75 0.86
N ASP A 69 5.38 -9.07 2.13
CA ASP A 69 4.35 -8.99 3.17
C ASP A 69 3.88 -7.54 3.39
N ASN A 70 4.81 -6.58 3.36
CA ASN A 70 4.49 -5.17 3.45
C ASN A 70 3.66 -4.70 2.24
N ILE A 71 4.07 -5.07 1.03
CA ILE A 71 3.38 -4.76 -0.23
C ILE A 71 1.95 -5.31 -0.19
N LEU A 72 1.78 -6.57 0.17
CA LEU A 72 0.47 -7.22 0.26
C LEU A 72 -0.43 -6.54 1.29
N SER A 73 0.08 -6.30 2.50
CA SER A 73 -0.68 -5.66 3.58
C SER A 73 -1.20 -4.28 3.17
N LYS A 74 -0.41 -3.54 2.40
CA LYS A 74 -0.78 -2.20 1.92
C LYS A 74 -1.70 -2.25 0.71
N ALA A 75 -1.55 -3.24 -0.17
CA ALA A 75 -2.50 -3.47 -1.25
C ALA A 75 -3.90 -3.77 -0.69
N LEU A 76 -3.98 -4.64 0.33
CA LEU A 76 -5.24 -4.92 1.05
C LEU A 76 -5.80 -3.65 1.70
N GLY A 77 -4.97 -2.91 2.45
CA GLY A 77 -5.41 -1.65 3.06
C GLY A 77 -5.86 -0.59 2.04
N TYR A 78 -5.29 -0.59 0.82
CA TYR A 78 -5.74 0.28 -0.27
C TYR A 78 -7.14 -0.12 -0.73
N VAL A 79 -7.38 -1.42 -0.98
CA VAL A 79 -8.70 -1.94 -1.39
C VAL A 79 -9.73 -1.72 -0.28
N ASP A 80 -9.41 -1.99 0.98
CA ASP A 80 -10.28 -1.73 2.13
C ASP A 80 -10.62 -0.23 2.24
N GLY A 81 -9.63 0.64 2.02
CA GLY A 81 -9.84 2.09 1.97
C GLY A 81 -10.75 2.53 0.83
N LEU A 82 -10.69 1.86 -0.33
CA LEU A 82 -11.65 2.09 -1.43
C LEU A 82 -13.07 1.69 -1.05
N MET A 83 -13.23 0.68 -0.21
CA MET A 83 -14.54 0.21 0.26
C MET A 83 -15.05 0.98 1.48
N PHE A 84 -14.32 2.00 1.95
CA PHE A 84 -14.76 2.84 3.04
C PHE A 84 -16.16 3.41 2.77
N ASP A 85 -17.06 3.27 3.76
CA ASP A 85 -18.46 3.67 3.72
C ASP A 85 -19.39 2.81 2.84
N ILE A 86 -18.91 1.69 2.31
CA ILE A 86 -19.75 0.67 1.66
C ILE A 86 -20.04 -0.44 2.66
N ALA A 87 -21.31 -0.86 2.76
CA ALA A 87 -21.68 -1.98 3.61
C ALA A 87 -21.18 -3.31 3.01
N ASP A 88 -20.62 -4.19 3.84
CA ASP A 88 -20.04 -5.47 3.41
C ASP A 88 -21.04 -6.40 2.69
N ASP A 89 -22.34 -6.23 2.93
CA ASP A 89 -23.41 -7.01 2.31
C ASP A 89 -23.99 -6.38 1.02
N ASP A 90 -23.55 -5.17 0.65
CA ASP A 90 -23.93 -4.51 -0.59
C ASP A 90 -22.95 -4.84 -1.74
N ALA A 91 -23.05 -6.08 -2.22
CA ALA A 91 -22.22 -6.57 -3.32
C ALA A 91 -22.32 -5.73 -4.60
N LEU A 92 -23.44 -5.02 -4.82
CA LEU A 92 -23.60 -4.16 -5.99
C LEU A 92 -22.73 -2.90 -5.86
N GLN A 93 -22.74 -2.23 -4.71
CA GLN A 93 -21.88 -1.08 -4.48
C GLN A 93 -20.39 -1.46 -4.44
N VAL A 94 -20.06 -2.61 -3.85
CA VAL A 94 -18.68 -3.14 -3.88
C VAL A 94 -18.21 -3.35 -5.32
N ASN A 95 -19.01 -4.04 -6.14
CA ASN A 95 -18.64 -4.30 -7.53
C ASN A 95 -18.53 -3.00 -8.34
N ASP A 96 -19.48 -2.07 -8.22
CA ASP A 96 -19.41 -0.78 -8.90
C ASP A 96 -18.14 0.01 -8.53
N ARG A 97 -17.77 0.02 -7.25
CA ARG A 97 -16.53 0.68 -6.79
C ARG A 97 -15.29 0.01 -7.36
N LEU A 98 -15.24 -1.33 -7.38
CA LEU A 98 -14.12 -2.08 -7.95
C LEU A 98 -14.02 -1.87 -9.46
N GLU A 99 -15.14 -1.87 -10.19
CA GLU A 99 -15.18 -1.60 -11.63
C GLU A 99 -14.65 -0.19 -11.95
N GLN A 100 -15.09 0.82 -11.19
CA GLN A 100 -14.58 2.18 -11.30
C GLN A 100 -13.08 2.27 -11.01
N PHE A 101 -12.60 1.51 -10.01
CA PHE A 101 -11.18 1.48 -9.66
C PHE A 101 -10.33 0.82 -10.75
N VAL A 102 -10.75 -0.33 -11.27
CA VAL A 102 -10.06 -1.03 -12.38
C VAL A 102 -10.04 -0.19 -13.65
N ALA A 103 -11.13 0.53 -13.94
CA ALA A 103 -11.19 1.45 -15.08
C ALA A 103 -10.41 2.77 -14.88
N SER A 104 -9.89 3.01 -13.66
CA SER A 104 -9.19 4.25 -13.35
C SER A 104 -7.76 4.26 -13.90
N ARG A 105 -7.19 5.48 -13.98
CA ARG A 105 -5.77 5.65 -14.32
C ARG A 105 -4.82 4.96 -13.34
N SER A 106 -5.28 4.63 -12.14
CA SER A 106 -4.46 3.90 -11.17
C SER A 106 -4.10 2.49 -11.63
N CYS A 107 -4.95 1.84 -12.42
CA CYS A 107 -4.71 0.51 -12.97
C CYS A 107 -4.28 0.55 -14.45
N ALA A 108 -4.55 1.65 -15.15
CA ALA A 108 -4.17 1.81 -16.56
C ALA A 108 -2.68 2.18 -16.76
N GLU A 109 -2.03 2.85 -15.81
CA GLU A 109 -0.63 3.27 -15.95
C GLU A 109 0.31 2.42 -15.09
N GLN A 110 1.17 1.64 -15.74
CA GLN A 110 2.33 0.97 -15.13
C GLN A 110 3.45 2.00 -14.87
N GLY A 111 3.22 2.98 -13.99
CA GLY A 111 4.22 4.02 -13.72
C GLY A 111 3.85 5.00 -12.63
N TYR A 112 4.83 5.35 -11.79
CA TYR A 112 4.72 6.42 -10.80
C TYR A 112 4.70 7.78 -11.50
N GLN A 113 3.54 8.43 -11.55
CA GLN A 113 3.45 9.85 -11.90
C GLN A 113 3.89 10.66 -10.68
N GLN A 114 5.03 11.35 -10.75
CA GLN A 114 5.40 12.36 -9.76
C GLN A 114 4.33 13.46 -9.75
N ALA A 115 3.46 13.45 -8.75
CA ALA A 115 2.59 14.59 -8.48
C ALA A 115 3.46 15.74 -7.96
N THR A 116 3.88 16.63 -8.85
CA THR A 116 4.47 17.92 -8.46
C THR A 116 3.33 18.83 -8.05
N TRP A 117 3.07 18.92 -6.75
CA TRP A 117 2.18 19.95 -6.21
C TRP A 117 2.85 21.30 -6.37
N GLN A 118 2.33 22.13 -7.28
CA GLN A 118 2.67 23.55 -7.33
C GLN A 118 1.93 24.23 -6.17
N LEU A 119 2.67 24.57 -5.11
CA LEU A 119 2.20 25.43 -4.02
C LEU A 119 2.25 26.90 -4.45
#